data_AF-A0A7J4NMU6-F1
#
_entry.id   AF-A0A7J4NMU6-F1
#
_cell.length_a   1.000
_cell.length_b   1.000
_cell.length_c   1.000
_cell.angle_alpha   90.00
_cell.angle_beta   90.00
_cell.angle_gamma   90.00
#
_symmetry.space_group_name_H-M   'P 1'
#
loop_
_entity.id
_entity.type
_entity.pdbx_description
1 polymer ?
#
loop_
_entity_poly.entity_id
_entity_poly.type
_entity_poly.pdbx_seq_one_letter_code
_entity_poly.pdbx_strand_id
1 'polypeptide(L)'
;MSSKAVCSRQVRFAVLTLTLFMLSVFTPLIEHNAWNNSNLEAELEPEIDEAPSWYTDAIVTNEIIIREIMIDPLGDDAGNEFVILWNNDSFPALVGGWRLADGSLSTLYTFPYEYSMMPYIPYVIALGEGEDIESADEELLPILLHTGSAHEHFLLSSGSLTLLDNQSNGAVIDFVAWDDGTGSPTTAEQQAVSAGQWTSGDFVDTSGDRLSAGEGLVRDYGVKDTNSSSDFVDQSQVVINEIALDIMVDDQRGEWIEILNPGAATQQIGEWEIASNNSTLYTFPEGALLLGGKSVVVHLGASYNIDEYFTGGHSNWLDGDTEVFAQLPSADVFDTGENASGDLGLYDGSSENGSIVDYVSWGLPSVTNNSNDAVNAGIWTENDTVSIDNLADNDSIGRK
;
A
#
# COMPACT_ATOMS: atom_id res chain seq x y z
N MET A 1 26.85 63.95 -0.14
CA MET A 1 27.51 64.19 -1.45
C MET A 1 28.81 63.43 -1.50
N SER A 2 29.09 62.83 -2.65
CA SER A 2 30.34 62.18 -3.08
C SER A 2 30.55 60.70 -2.71
N SER A 3 30.44 59.90 -3.76
CA SER A 3 31.02 58.57 -3.96
C SER A 3 32.55 58.61 -4.12
N LYS A 4 33.20 57.44 -3.97
CA LYS A 4 34.29 56.85 -4.80
C LYS A 4 34.76 55.55 -4.11
N ALA A 5 34.59 54.38 -4.75
CA ALA A 5 35.58 53.63 -5.58
C ALA A 5 36.46 52.71 -4.68
N VAL A 6 36.89 51.46 -4.95
CA VAL A 6 37.20 50.58 -6.09
C VAL A 6 37.22 49.13 -5.47
N CYS A 7 36.88 48.00 -6.11
CA CYS A 7 37.78 47.19 -6.95
C CYS A 7 37.13 45.90 -7.45
N SER A 8 37.59 45.46 -8.62
CA SER A 8 37.15 44.38 -9.50
C SER A 8 37.71 43.00 -9.17
N ARG A 9 37.00 41.94 -9.59
CA ARG A 9 37.58 40.90 -10.47
C ARG A 9 36.51 40.15 -11.29
N GLN A 10 36.85 40.00 -12.57
CA GLN A 10 36.20 39.32 -13.70
C GLN A 10 36.46 37.78 -13.64
N VAL A 11 35.81 36.81 -14.33
CA VAL A 11 35.17 36.75 -15.68
C VAL A 11 34.38 35.41 -15.87
N ARG A 12 33.18 35.53 -16.48
CA ARG A 12 32.44 34.74 -17.53
C ARG A 12 32.30 33.20 -17.53
N PHE A 13 31.07 32.73 -17.85
CA PHE A 13 30.67 31.90 -19.03
C PHE A 13 29.12 32.01 -19.18
N ALA A 14 28.58 32.72 -20.19
CA ALA A 14 28.08 32.27 -21.51
C ALA A 14 26.76 31.45 -21.45
N VAL A 15 25.66 32.11 -21.83
CA VAL A 15 24.30 31.58 -22.06
C VAL A 15 24.04 31.56 -23.56
N LEU A 16 23.44 30.49 -24.10
CA LEU A 16 22.80 30.53 -25.41
C LEU A 16 21.51 29.70 -25.43
N THR A 17 20.40 30.42 -25.52
CA THR A 17 19.02 29.98 -25.75
C THR A 17 18.77 29.60 -27.21
N LEU A 18 17.93 28.59 -27.47
CA LEU A 18 17.26 28.42 -28.76
C LEU A 18 15.82 27.92 -28.58
N THR A 19 14.87 28.76 -28.96
CA THR A 19 13.42 28.53 -29.00
C THR A 19 13.03 27.93 -30.35
N LEU A 20 12.15 26.93 -30.38
CA LEU A 20 11.64 26.31 -31.62
C LEU A 20 10.16 26.71 -31.85
N PHE A 21 9.86 27.17 -33.07
CA PHE A 21 8.51 27.52 -33.56
C PHE A 21 8.06 26.45 -34.57
N MET A 22 6.82 25.97 -34.42
CA MET A 22 6.13 25.03 -35.33
C MET A 22 5.17 25.78 -36.27
N LEU A 23 5.00 25.26 -37.50
CA LEU A 23 3.94 25.40 -38.53
C LEU A 23 4.60 25.31 -39.94
N SER A 24 4.09 24.70 -41.02
CA SER A 24 2.88 23.90 -41.32
C SER A 24 2.93 23.39 -42.80
N VAL A 25 2.09 22.39 -43.11
CA VAL A 25 1.42 21.96 -44.39
C VAL A 25 2.15 21.41 -45.65
N PHE A 26 1.98 20.08 -45.85
CA PHE A 26 1.37 19.29 -46.97
C PHE A 26 1.54 19.61 -48.51
N THR A 27 2.25 18.67 -49.21
CA THR A 27 1.97 17.92 -50.50
C THR A 27 1.89 18.62 -51.90
N PRO A 28 1.97 17.90 -53.07
CA PRO A 28 2.83 16.76 -53.51
C PRO A 28 3.34 16.87 -55.01
N LEU A 29 4.02 15.80 -55.48
CA LEU A 29 4.01 15.20 -56.85
C LEU A 29 5.22 15.37 -57.84
N ILE A 30 5.96 14.24 -57.97
CA ILE A 30 6.48 13.53 -59.18
C ILE A 30 7.22 14.29 -60.30
N GLU A 31 8.46 13.86 -60.57
CA GLU A 31 8.85 13.46 -61.94
C GLU A 31 9.90 12.34 -61.96
N HIS A 32 9.75 11.50 -62.97
CA HIS A 32 10.24 10.13 -63.12
C HIS A 32 11.45 10.13 -64.07
N ASN A 33 12.56 9.47 -63.73
CA ASN A 33 13.52 9.00 -64.72
C ASN A 33 14.16 7.69 -64.26
N ALA A 34 13.65 6.60 -64.81
CA ALA A 34 14.19 5.27 -64.65
C ALA A 34 15.31 5.04 -65.67
N TRP A 35 16.49 4.63 -65.20
CA TRP A 35 17.29 3.63 -65.91
C TRP A 35 17.96 2.71 -64.89
N ASN A 36 17.59 1.43 -64.98
CA ASN A 36 18.05 0.28 -64.22
C ASN A 36 19.55 0.28 -63.86
N ASN A 37 19.82 0.08 -62.57
CA ASN A 37 20.83 -0.88 -62.16
C ASN A 37 20.21 -1.85 -61.15
N SER A 38 20.07 -3.08 -61.61
CA SER A 38 19.77 -4.27 -60.82
C SER A 38 20.80 -4.43 -59.72
N ASN A 39 20.40 -4.16 -58.47
CA ASN A 39 20.93 -4.68 -57.20
C ASN A 39 20.16 -4.02 -56.03
N LEU A 40 18.84 -3.96 -56.12
CA LEU A 40 17.97 -3.52 -55.03
C LEU A 40 17.07 -4.69 -54.67
N GLU A 41 17.58 -5.53 -53.78
CA GLU A 41 16.86 -6.46 -52.87
C GLU A 41 17.94 -7.34 -52.21
N ALA A 42 18.70 -6.71 -51.33
CA ALA A 42 19.49 -7.39 -50.32
C ALA A 42 19.23 -6.62 -49.01
N GLU A 43 18.24 -7.14 -48.29
CA GLU A 43 18.13 -7.17 -46.82
C GLU A 43 18.77 -5.99 -46.08
N LEU A 44 17.93 -4.99 -45.83
CA LEU A 44 17.96 -4.26 -44.56
C LEU A 44 16.60 -4.49 -43.90
N GLU A 45 16.27 -5.76 -43.67
CA GLU A 45 15.40 -6.07 -42.54
C GLU A 45 16.22 -5.74 -41.29
N PRO A 46 15.71 -4.95 -40.32
CA PRO A 46 16.35 -4.91 -39.03
C PRO A 46 16.36 -6.35 -38.53
N GLU A 47 17.56 -6.89 -38.32
CA GLU A 47 17.77 -8.13 -37.58
C GLU A 47 17.08 -7.90 -36.22
N ILE A 48 15.86 -8.41 -36.09
CA ILE A 48 15.20 -8.53 -34.80
C ILE A 48 16.12 -9.49 -34.07
N ASP A 49 16.89 -8.96 -33.12
CA ASP A 49 17.72 -9.75 -32.22
C ASP A 49 16.75 -10.75 -31.58
N GLU A 50 16.78 -12.00 -32.05
CA GLU A 50 15.90 -13.04 -31.56
C GLU A 50 16.13 -13.09 -30.04
N ALA A 51 15.05 -12.91 -29.28
CA ALA A 51 15.10 -12.98 -27.83
C ALA A 51 15.93 -14.22 -27.42
N PRO A 52 16.90 -14.10 -26.49
CA PRO A 52 17.86 -15.15 -26.20
C PRO A 52 17.18 -16.51 -26.01
N SER A 53 17.73 -17.60 -26.54
CA SER A 53 17.06 -18.92 -26.58
C SER A 53 16.75 -19.58 -25.22
N TRP A 54 16.99 -18.90 -24.09
CA TRP A 54 16.47 -19.28 -22.78
C TRP A 54 15.12 -18.62 -22.45
N TYR A 55 14.65 -17.73 -23.33
CA TYR A 55 13.36 -17.05 -23.29
C TYR A 55 12.23 -17.88 -23.92
N THR A 56 12.55 -18.90 -24.73
CA THR A 56 11.55 -19.60 -25.57
C THR A 56 11.14 -20.99 -25.07
N ASP A 57 11.67 -21.46 -23.94
CA ASP A 57 11.37 -22.81 -23.41
C ASP A 57 11.19 -22.87 -21.87
N ALA A 58 11.13 -21.72 -21.19
CA ALA A 58 10.56 -21.70 -19.85
C ALA A 58 9.05 -21.95 -20.00
N ILE A 59 8.54 -23.05 -19.44
CA ILE A 59 7.13 -23.07 -19.03
C ILE A 59 7.05 -22.00 -17.95
N VAL A 60 6.76 -20.76 -18.36
CA VAL A 60 6.46 -19.67 -17.44
C VAL A 60 5.10 -20.02 -16.85
N THR A 61 5.10 -20.56 -15.64
CA THR A 61 3.89 -20.64 -14.84
C THR A 61 3.66 -19.24 -14.29
N ASN A 62 3.10 -18.35 -15.12
CA ASN A 62 2.69 -17.01 -14.69
C ASN A 62 1.58 -17.16 -13.64
N GLU A 63 1.95 -17.42 -12.40
CA GLU A 63 1.05 -17.50 -11.25
C GLU A 63 0.89 -16.06 -10.73
N ILE A 64 0.17 -15.27 -11.51
CA ILE A 64 -0.35 -13.99 -11.03
C ILE A 64 -1.61 -14.29 -10.24
N ILE A 65 -1.60 -13.91 -8.98
CA ILE A 65 -2.69 -14.15 -8.06
C ILE A 65 -3.34 -12.84 -7.62
N ILE A 66 -4.63 -12.91 -7.36
CA ILE A 66 -5.35 -11.97 -6.51
C ILE A 66 -4.83 -12.23 -5.09
N ARG A 67 -4.09 -11.24 -4.60
CA ARG A 67 -3.38 -11.31 -3.33
C ARG A 67 -4.23 -10.81 -2.19
N GLU A 68 -4.87 -9.68 -2.41
CA GLU A 68 -5.66 -9.00 -1.40
C GLU A 68 -6.76 -8.16 -2.05
N ILE A 69 -7.86 -7.99 -1.33
CA ILE A 69 -8.96 -7.11 -1.75
C ILE A 69 -9.45 -6.30 -0.53
N MET A 70 -9.57 -4.99 -0.69
CA MET A 70 -10.31 -4.12 0.22
C MET A 70 -11.76 -4.01 -0.25
N ILE A 71 -12.67 -4.68 0.46
CA ILE A 71 -14.09 -4.78 0.07
C ILE A 71 -15.04 -3.91 0.91
N ASP A 72 -14.54 -3.35 2.01
CA ASP A 72 -15.29 -2.51 2.95
C ASP A 72 -14.30 -1.53 3.60
N PRO A 73 -13.83 -0.50 2.88
CA PRO A 73 -12.90 0.49 3.43
C PRO A 73 -13.54 1.30 4.57
N LEU A 74 -12.73 2.00 5.36
CA LEU A 74 -13.24 2.97 6.34
C LEU A 74 -13.85 4.17 5.61
N GLY A 75 -15.06 4.55 6.02
CA GLY A 75 -15.73 5.74 5.50
C GLY A 75 -16.54 5.47 4.23
N ASP A 76 -16.26 6.21 3.16
CA ASP A 76 -16.95 6.05 1.87
C ASP A 76 -16.25 4.96 1.03
N ASP A 77 -17.01 4.00 0.50
CA ASP A 77 -16.45 2.92 -0.33
C ASP A 77 -15.94 3.41 -1.69
N ALA A 78 -16.64 4.38 -2.27
CA ALA A 78 -16.37 4.85 -3.62
C ALA A 78 -14.97 5.47 -3.73
N GLY A 79 -14.08 4.77 -4.43
CA GLY A 79 -12.70 5.20 -4.65
C GLY A 79 -11.68 4.75 -3.59
N ASN A 80 -12.12 4.08 -2.52
CA ASN A 80 -11.24 3.61 -1.43
C ASN A 80 -11.08 2.08 -1.41
N GLU A 81 -11.78 1.37 -2.29
CA GLU A 81 -11.55 -0.04 -2.57
C GLU A 81 -10.30 -0.23 -3.43
N PHE A 82 -9.59 -1.33 -3.21
CA PHE A 82 -8.42 -1.70 -4.00
C PHE A 82 -8.29 -3.21 -4.12
N VAL A 83 -7.50 -3.61 -5.11
CA VAL A 83 -7.06 -4.99 -5.32
C VAL A 83 -5.54 -5.00 -5.32
N ILE A 84 -4.92 -5.91 -4.59
CA ILE A 84 -3.49 -6.19 -4.72
C ILE A 84 -3.33 -7.46 -5.55
N LEU A 85 -2.55 -7.36 -6.61
CA LEU A 85 -2.07 -8.50 -7.37
C LEU A 85 -0.61 -8.79 -7.02
N TRP A 86 -0.25 -10.06 -7.09
CA TRP A 86 1.10 -10.52 -6.82
C TRP A 86 1.59 -11.46 -7.91
N ASN A 87 2.80 -11.22 -8.40
CA ASN A 87 3.50 -12.17 -9.24
C ASN A 87 4.28 -13.15 -8.35
N ASN A 88 3.77 -14.39 -8.25
CA ASN A 88 4.37 -15.45 -7.43
C ASN A 88 5.53 -16.18 -8.13
N ASP A 89 5.80 -15.88 -9.40
CA ASP A 89 6.96 -16.40 -10.11
C ASP A 89 8.23 -15.60 -9.73
N SER A 90 9.39 -16.11 -10.12
CA SER A 90 10.70 -15.47 -10.03
C SER A 90 11.06 -14.63 -11.26
N PHE A 91 10.15 -14.56 -12.25
CA PHE A 91 10.33 -13.84 -13.51
C PHE A 91 9.20 -12.84 -13.77
N PRO A 92 9.45 -11.77 -14.54
CA PRO A 92 8.39 -10.85 -14.94
C PRO A 92 7.31 -11.55 -15.78
N ALA A 93 6.05 -11.27 -15.49
CA ALA A 93 4.92 -11.76 -16.25
C ALA A 93 4.43 -10.70 -17.23
N LEU A 94 4.12 -11.09 -18.48
CA LEU A 94 3.48 -10.20 -19.45
C LEU A 94 1.96 -10.29 -19.28
N VAL A 95 1.35 -9.23 -18.75
CA VAL A 95 -0.09 -9.17 -18.44
C VAL A 95 -0.84 -8.18 -19.33
N GLY A 96 -0.21 -7.75 -20.43
CA GLY A 96 -0.80 -6.76 -21.31
C GLY A 96 -2.17 -7.15 -21.87
N GLY A 97 -3.16 -6.29 -21.66
CA GLY A 97 -4.56 -6.53 -22.01
C GLY A 97 -5.33 -7.50 -21.11
N TRP A 98 -4.71 -8.00 -20.04
CA TRP A 98 -5.43 -8.73 -18.98
C TRP A 98 -6.44 -7.80 -18.30
N ARG A 99 -7.42 -8.38 -17.62
CA ARG A 99 -8.55 -7.64 -17.05
C ARG A 99 -8.89 -8.10 -15.65
N LEU A 100 -9.20 -7.15 -14.77
CA LEU A 100 -9.98 -7.39 -13.56
C LEU A 100 -11.46 -7.23 -13.89
N ALA A 101 -12.29 -8.15 -13.40
CA ALA A 101 -13.72 -8.14 -13.64
C ALA A 101 -14.54 -8.56 -12.41
N ASP A 102 -15.75 -8.04 -12.31
CA ASP A 102 -16.72 -8.41 -11.26
C ASP A 102 -17.40 -9.77 -11.54
N GLY A 103 -18.31 -10.17 -10.66
CA GLY A 103 -19.07 -11.42 -10.80
C GLY A 103 -19.97 -11.52 -12.04
N SER A 104 -20.30 -10.40 -12.67
CA SER A 104 -21.02 -10.34 -13.95
C SER A 104 -20.10 -10.38 -15.17
N LEU A 105 -18.78 -10.46 -14.94
CA LEU A 105 -17.71 -10.32 -15.93
C LEU A 105 -17.63 -8.92 -16.56
N SER A 106 -18.19 -7.91 -15.89
CA SER A 106 -17.98 -6.52 -16.25
C SER A 106 -16.54 -6.14 -15.91
N THR A 107 -15.84 -5.52 -16.86
CA THR A 107 -14.43 -5.16 -16.69
C THR A 107 -14.31 -3.93 -15.78
N LEU A 108 -13.54 -4.09 -14.70
CA LEU A 108 -13.18 -3.04 -13.75
C LEU A 108 -11.90 -2.33 -14.18
N TYR A 109 -10.89 -3.10 -14.59
CA TYR A 109 -9.59 -2.59 -15.02
C TYR A 109 -9.06 -3.40 -16.19
N THR A 110 -8.32 -2.77 -17.09
CA THR A 110 -7.60 -3.43 -18.20
C THR A 110 -6.16 -2.96 -18.22
N PHE A 111 -5.23 -3.90 -18.11
CA PHE A 111 -3.80 -3.60 -18.18
C PHE A 111 -3.42 -3.06 -19.57
N PRO A 112 -2.56 -2.03 -19.66
CA PRO A 112 -2.00 -1.56 -20.93
C PRO A 112 -1.36 -2.71 -21.73
N TYR A 113 -1.37 -2.65 -23.05
CA TYR A 113 -1.00 -3.80 -23.90
C TYR A 113 0.46 -4.27 -23.75
N GLU A 114 1.35 -3.39 -23.30
CA GLU A 114 2.79 -3.69 -23.11
C GLU A 114 3.16 -3.88 -21.62
N TYR A 115 2.16 -4.06 -20.75
CA TYR A 115 2.36 -4.11 -19.31
C TYR A 115 3.03 -5.41 -18.84
N SER A 116 3.97 -5.28 -17.90
CA SER A 116 4.64 -6.41 -17.26
C SER A 116 4.66 -6.26 -15.75
N MET A 117 4.35 -7.36 -15.06
CA MET A 117 4.41 -7.44 -13.60
C MET A 117 5.73 -8.07 -13.16
N MET A 118 6.55 -7.30 -12.45
CA MET A 118 7.77 -7.77 -11.82
C MET A 118 7.45 -8.70 -10.64
N PRO A 119 8.31 -9.70 -10.38
CA PRO A 119 8.15 -10.58 -9.22
C PRO A 119 8.45 -9.82 -7.92
N TYR A 120 7.81 -10.24 -6.83
CA TYR A 120 8.05 -9.74 -5.47
C TYR A 120 7.69 -8.27 -5.17
N ILE A 121 7.00 -7.60 -6.09
CA ILE A 121 6.46 -6.24 -5.89
C ILE A 121 4.93 -6.34 -5.84
N PRO A 122 4.26 -5.71 -4.85
CA PRO A 122 2.81 -5.63 -4.84
C PRO A 122 2.31 -4.65 -5.91
N TYR A 123 1.35 -5.10 -6.72
CA TYR A 123 0.65 -4.25 -7.69
C TYR A 123 -0.71 -3.90 -7.13
N VAL A 124 -0.89 -2.66 -6.70
CA VAL A 124 -2.13 -2.12 -6.16
C VAL A 124 -2.93 -1.51 -7.31
N ILE A 125 -4.15 -2.00 -7.51
CA ILE A 125 -5.14 -1.41 -8.39
C ILE A 125 -6.19 -0.74 -7.50
N ALA A 126 -6.07 0.58 -7.33
CA ALA A 126 -7.07 1.40 -6.67
C ALA A 126 -8.29 1.57 -7.59
N LEU A 127 -9.48 1.26 -7.08
CA LEU A 127 -10.75 1.37 -7.80
C LEU A 127 -11.32 2.79 -7.68
N GLY A 128 -10.50 3.78 -8.00
CA GLY A 128 -10.79 5.19 -7.82
C GLY A 128 -10.15 6.10 -8.85
N GLU A 129 -10.31 7.40 -8.63
CA GLU A 129 -9.57 8.43 -9.36
C GLU A 129 -8.16 8.57 -8.79
N GLY A 130 -7.19 8.90 -9.64
CA GLY A 130 -5.81 9.16 -9.22
C GLY A 130 -4.85 9.16 -10.39
N GLU A 131 -3.58 9.40 -10.08
CA GLU A 131 -2.47 9.30 -11.04
C GLU A 131 -1.73 7.99 -10.78
N ASP A 132 -1.47 7.23 -11.83
CA ASP A 132 -0.68 6.00 -11.72
C ASP A 132 0.74 6.32 -11.23
N ILE A 133 1.19 5.59 -10.22
CA ILE A 133 2.54 5.66 -9.67
C ILE A 133 3.24 4.36 -10.02
N GLU A 134 3.99 4.41 -11.11
CA GLU A 134 4.95 3.40 -11.49
C GLU A 134 6.28 3.79 -10.86
N SER A 135 6.74 3.11 -9.80
CA SER A 135 7.99 3.49 -9.15
C SER A 135 9.16 3.37 -10.15
N ALA A 136 9.77 4.50 -10.50
CA ALA A 136 10.91 4.54 -11.42
C ALA A 136 12.24 4.19 -10.74
N ASP A 137 12.25 4.09 -9.41
CA ASP A 137 13.43 3.88 -8.58
C ASP A 137 13.48 2.44 -8.05
N GLU A 138 14.71 1.91 -7.90
CA GLU A 138 15.03 0.53 -7.46
C GLU A 138 14.57 0.18 -6.02
N GLU A 139 13.82 1.07 -5.35
CA GLU A 139 13.14 0.77 -4.09
C GLU A 139 11.88 -0.03 -4.40
N LEU A 140 11.72 -1.17 -3.73
CA LEU A 140 10.65 -2.16 -3.91
C LEU A 140 9.26 -1.65 -3.46
N LEU A 141 8.92 -0.42 -3.81
CA LEU A 141 7.64 0.22 -3.49
C LEU A 141 6.51 -0.45 -4.27
N PRO A 142 5.28 -0.46 -3.72
CA PRO A 142 4.10 -0.87 -4.47
C PRO A 142 3.96 -0.05 -5.75
N ILE A 143 3.55 -0.73 -6.82
CA ILE A 143 3.08 -0.05 -8.03
C ILE A 143 1.60 0.26 -7.83
N LEU A 144 1.22 1.53 -8.01
CA LEU A 144 -0.15 2.00 -7.83
C LEU A 144 -0.78 2.36 -9.17
N LEU A 145 -1.89 1.71 -9.47
CA LEU A 145 -2.69 1.89 -10.68
C LEU A 145 -4.10 2.34 -10.31
N HIS A 146 -4.72 3.18 -11.13
CA HIS A 146 -6.07 3.67 -10.91
C HIS A 146 -7.01 3.27 -12.05
N THR A 147 -8.27 2.97 -11.72
CA THR A 147 -9.33 2.75 -12.73
C THR A 147 -9.77 4.06 -13.38
N GLY A 148 -9.55 5.20 -12.72
CA GLY A 148 -9.90 6.53 -13.21
C GLY A 148 -11.35 6.94 -12.96
N SER A 149 -12.09 6.18 -12.15
CA SER A 149 -13.46 6.51 -11.75
C SER A 149 -13.75 6.07 -10.31
N ALA A 150 -14.20 6.99 -9.47
CA ALA A 150 -14.66 6.66 -8.11
C ALA A 150 -16.08 6.08 -8.13
N HIS A 151 -16.17 4.76 -7.97
CA HIS A 151 -17.42 4.03 -7.78
C HIS A 151 -17.22 2.98 -6.68
N GLU A 152 -18.29 2.68 -5.95
CA GLU A 152 -18.37 1.49 -5.11
C GLU A 152 -18.55 0.29 -6.04
N HIS A 153 -17.60 -0.64 -5.99
CA HIS A 153 -17.52 -1.82 -6.84
C HIS A 153 -17.77 -3.12 -6.08
N PHE A 154 -17.47 -3.15 -4.78
CA PHE A 154 -17.65 -4.28 -3.92
C PHE A 154 -18.73 -3.99 -2.86
N LEU A 155 -19.25 -5.07 -2.31
CA LEU A 155 -20.18 -5.02 -1.19
C LEU A 155 -19.68 -6.03 -0.17
N LEU A 156 -19.62 -5.64 1.11
CA LEU A 156 -19.24 -6.54 2.20
C LEU A 156 -20.10 -7.82 2.21
N SER A 157 -21.40 -7.67 1.96
CA SER A 157 -22.38 -8.77 2.03
C SER A 157 -22.16 -9.89 1.00
N SER A 158 -21.70 -9.57 -0.21
CA SER A 158 -21.35 -10.59 -1.21
C SER A 158 -20.68 -9.96 -2.43
N GLY A 159 -19.80 -10.73 -3.07
CA GLY A 159 -19.17 -10.32 -4.30
C GLY A 159 -18.17 -11.36 -4.82
N SER A 160 -17.57 -11.05 -5.96
CA SER A 160 -16.48 -11.84 -6.49
C SER A 160 -15.60 -11.01 -7.41
N LEU A 161 -14.30 -11.31 -7.41
CA LEU A 161 -13.32 -10.69 -8.29
C LEU A 161 -12.68 -11.77 -9.17
N THR A 162 -12.53 -11.46 -10.45
CA THR A 162 -11.94 -12.36 -11.44
C THR A 162 -10.78 -11.69 -12.15
N LEU A 163 -9.64 -12.37 -12.21
CA LEU A 163 -8.53 -12.02 -13.07
C LEU A 163 -8.64 -12.82 -14.37
N LEU A 164 -8.70 -12.11 -15.50
CA LEU A 164 -8.87 -12.68 -16.84
C LEU A 164 -7.67 -12.35 -17.71
N ASP A 165 -7.27 -13.27 -18.58
CA ASP A 165 -6.29 -12.98 -19.61
C ASP A 165 -6.83 -12.08 -20.73
N ASN A 166 -5.96 -11.77 -21.71
CA ASN A 166 -6.27 -10.88 -22.83
C ASN A 166 -7.05 -11.54 -23.99
N GLN A 167 -7.53 -12.78 -23.85
CA GLN A 167 -8.31 -13.43 -24.88
C GLN A 167 -9.72 -12.84 -24.98
N SER A 168 -10.36 -12.96 -26.14
CA SER A 168 -11.68 -12.36 -26.42
C SER A 168 -12.80 -12.82 -25.49
N ASN A 169 -12.67 -14.03 -24.91
CA ASN A 169 -13.59 -14.54 -23.89
C ASN A 169 -12.97 -14.57 -22.49
N GLY A 170 -11.69 -14.19 -22.34
CA GLY A 170 -10.89 -14.25 -21.11
C GLY A 170 -10.79 -15.64 -20.49
N ALA A 171 -9.62 -16.27 -20.50
CA ALA A 171 -9.39 -17.40 -19.60
C ALA A 171 -9.30 -16.87 -18.16
N VAL A 172 -9.97 -17.55 -17.22
CA VAL A 172 -9.84 -17.23 -15.78
C VAL A 172 -8.43 -17.62 -15.34
N ILE A 173 -7.67 -16.64 -14.87
CA ILE A 173 -6.35 -16.82 -14.29
C ILE A 173 -6.49 -17.07 -12.80
N ASP A 174 -7.26 -16.24 -12.11
CA ASP A 174 -7.53 -16.36 -10.68
C ASP A 174 -8.92 -15.83 -10.35
N PHE A 175 -9.48 -16.27 -9.23
CA PHE A 175 -10.82 -15.94 -8.79
C PHE A 175 -10.94 -16.01 -7.27
N VAL A 176 -11.74 -15.11 -6.71
CA VAL A 176 -12.20 -15.20 -5.32
C VAL A 176 -13.64 -14.71 -5.22
N ALA A 177 -14.41 -15.39 -4.37
CA ALA A 177 -15.76 -14.98 -4.00
C ALA A 177 -15.87 -14.85 -2.48
N TRP A 178 -16.68 -13.90 -2.03
CA TRP A 178 -17.02 -13.67 -0.63
C TRP A 178 -18.53 -13.50 -0.47
N ASP A 179 -19.05 -13.87 0.70
CA ASP A 179 -20.48 -13.87 0.99
C ASP A 179 -20.73 -13.88 2.51
N ASP A 180 -21.78 -13.20 2.96
CA ASP A 180 -22.29 -13.23 4.34
C ASP A 180 -23.40 -14.28 4.56
N GLY A 181 -23.62 -15.13 3.55
CA GLY A 181 -24.67 -16.15 3.48
C GLY A 181 -25.94 -15.71 2.77
N THR A 182 -25.96 -14.53 2.14
CA THR A 182 -27.12 -13.97 1.44
C THR A 182 -27.02 -14.00 -0.09
N GLY A 183 -25.82 -14.18 -0.64
CA GLY A 183 -25.56 -14.12 -2.06
C GLY A 183 -25.86 -15.41 -2.82
N SER A 184 -25.52 -15.42 -4.11
CA SER A 184 -25.72 -16.55 -5.01
C SER A 184 -24.57 -16.63 -6.00
N PRO A 185 -24.20 -17.84 -6.45
CA PRO A 185 -23.12 -18.02 -7.41
C PRO A 185 -23.21 -17.11 -8.63
N THR A 186 -22.11 -16.43 -8.93
CA THR A 186 -22.05 -15.45 -10.01
C THR A 186 -21.81 -16.12 -11.37
N THR A 187 -21.88 -15.35 -12.47
CA THR A 187 -21.51 -15.88 -13.79
C THR A 187 -20.02 -16.17 -13.86
N ALA A 188 -19.21 -15.32 -13.22
CA ALA A 188 -17.78 -15.52 -13.11
C ALA A 188 -17.41 -16.78 -12.32
N GLU A 189 -18.09 -17.08 -11.21
CA GLU A 189 -17.84 -18.31 -10.45
C GLU A 189 -18.01 -19.56 -11.33
N GLN A 190 -19.07 -19.61 -12.15
CA GLN A 190 -19.29 -20.74 -13.06
C GLN A 190 -18.14 -20.92 -14.06
N GLN A 191 -17.56 -19.82 -14.54
CA GLN A 191 -16.38 -19.85 -15.41
C GLN A 191 -15.12 -20.29 -14.67
N ALA A 192 -14.90 -19.77 -13.46
CA ALA A 192 -13.76 -20.13 -12.61
C ALA A 192 -13.79 -21.62 -12.24
N VAL A 193 -14.94 -22.14 -11.83
CA VAL A 193 -15.15 -23.58 -11.56
C VAL A 193 -14.88 -24.42 -12.81
N SER A 194 -15.36 -23.97 -13.99
CA SER A 194 -15.12 -24.68 -15.24
C SER A 194 -13.64 -24.66 -15.66
N ALA A 195 -12.91 -23.61 -15.30
CA ALA A 195 -11.47 -23.46 -15.51
C ALA A 195 -10.64 -24.20 -14.44
N GLY A 196 -11.26 -24.69 -13.37
CA GLY A 196 -10.57 -25.31 -12.23
C GLY A 196 -9.92 -24.30 -11.28
N GLN A 197 -10.26 -23.01 -11.40
CA GLN A 197 -9.74 -21.90 -10.60
C GLN A 197 -10.63 -21.54 -9.39
N TRP A 198 -11.68 -22.31 -9.14
CA TRP A 198 -12.47 -22.17 -7.92
C TRP A 198 -13.24 -23.45 -7.56
N THR A 199 -13.55 -23.59 -6.27
CA THR A 199 -14.40 -24.66 -5.75
C THR A 199 -15.87 -24.24 -5.81
N SER A 200 -16.72 -25.04 -6.44
CA SER A 200 -18.12 -24.68 -6.67
C SER A 200 -18.90 -24.45 -5.36
N GLY A 201 -19.54 -23.28 -5.26
CA GLY A 201 -20.33 -22.87 -4.09
C GLY A 201 -19.50 -22.50 -2.85
N ASP A 202 -18.18 -22.40 -2.99
CA ASP A 202 -17.28 -21.95 -1.94
C ASP A 202 -17.13 -20.43 -1.95
N PHE A 203 -16.92 -19.83 -0.77
CA PHE A 203 -16.78 -18.39 -0.59
C PHE A 203 -16.09 -18.08 0.73
N VAL A 204 -15.38 -16.95 0.78
CA VAL A 204 -14.88 -16.40 2.03
C VAL A 204 -16.05 -15.83 2.82
N ASP A 205 -16.23 -16.32 4.05
CA ASP A 205 -17.29 -15.88 4.96
C ASP A 205 -16.95 -14.50 5.54
N THR A 206 -17.72 -13.48 5.14
CA THR A 206 -17.61 -12.08 5.60
C THR A 206 -18.66 -11.72 6.64
N SER A 207 -19.40 -12.70 7.17
CA SER A 207 -20.49 -12.43 8.12
C SER A 207 -19.98 -12.11 9.54
N GLY A 208 -20.72 -11.24 10.24
CA GLY A 208 -20.52 -10.97 11.67
C GLY A 208 -19.23 -10.19 11.98
N ASP A 209 -18.55 -10.55 13.07
CA ASP A 209 -17.32 -9.91 13.56
C ASP A 209 -16.05 -10.46 12.85
N ARG A 210 -16.18 -11.04 11.65
CA ARG A 210 -15.07 -11.69 10.93
C ARG A 210 -14.21 -10.71 10.15
N LEU A 211 -14.84 -9.74 9.50
CA LEU A 211 -14.16 -8.69 8.76
C LEU A 211 -14.79 -7.35 9.15
N SER A 212 -13.97 -6.46 9.68
CA SER A 212 -14.37 -5.11 10.06
C SER A 212 -14.07 -4.12 8.93
N ALA A 213 -14.75 -2.98 8.93
CA ALA A 213 -14.44 -1.92 8.00
C ALA A 213 -12.96 -1.51 8.09
N GLY A 214 -12.33 -1.33 6.94
CA GLY A 214 -10.91 -1.05 6.79
C GLY A 214 -9.99 -2.26 6.78
N GLU A 215 -10.50 -3.48 6.97
CA GLU A 215 -9.70 -4.70 6.89
C GLU A 215 -9.69 -5.29 5.46
N GLY A 216 -8.50 -5.65 4.99
CA GLY A 216 -8.34 -6.38 3.74
C GLY A 216 -8.68 -7.86 3.87
N LEU A 217 -9.22 -8.44 2.80
CA LEU A 217 -9.30 -9.88 2.61
C LEU A 217 -8.05 -10.36 1.87
N VAL A 218 -7.17 -11.09 2.55
CA VAL A 218 -5.85 -11.44 2.02
C VAL A 218 -5.67 -12.95 1.84
N ARG A 219 -4.91 -13.35 0.82
CA ARG A 219 -4.50 -14.74 0.64
C ARG A 219 -3.38 -15.12 1.62
N ASP A 220 -3.56 -16.22 2.35
CA ASP A 220 -2.66 -16.75 3.38
C ASP A 220 -1.24 -17.00 2.85
N TYR A 221 -0.24 -16.53 3.60
CA TYR A 221 1.17 -16.65 3.25
C TYR A 221 1.68 -18.08 3.55
N GLY A 222 2.04 -18.80 2.48
CA GLY A 222 2.77 -20.08 2.60
C GLY A 222 1.89 -21.33 2.54
N VAL A 223 0.58 -21.17 2.32
CA VAL A 223 -0.30 -22.24 1.89
C VAL A 223 -0.30 -22.30 0.36
N LYS A 224 -0.29 -23.52 -0.19
CA LYS A 224 -0.43 -23.70 -1.64
C LYS A 224 -1.84 -23.30 -2.02
N ASP A 225 -1.99 -22.50 -3.07
CA ASP A 225 -3.29 -22.18 -3.66
C ASP A 225 -4.11 -23.46 -3.93
N THR A 226 -5.26 -23.55 -3.27
CA THR A 226 -6.20 -24.66 -3.37
C THR A 226 -7.44 -24.30 -4.17
N ASN A 227 -7.50 -23.09 -4.74
CA ASN A 227 -8.65 -22.53 -5.46
C ASN A 227 -9.92 -22.60 -4.58
N SER A 228 -9.78 -22.18 -3.32
CA SER A 228 -10.85 -22.25 -2.32
C SER A 228 -10.81 -21.06 -1.35
N SER A 229 -11.91 -20.84 -0.64
CA SER A 229 -12.02 -19.81 0.40
C SER A 229 -11.02 -19.98 1.53
N SER A 230 -10.56 -21.22 1.78
CA SER A 230 -9.58 -21.53 2.82
C SER A 230 -8.19 -20.98 2.54
N ASP A 231 -7.95 -20.49 1.32
CA ASP A 231 -6.71 -19.79 0.97
C ASP A 231 -6.71 -18.34 1.46
N PHE A 232 -7.81 -17.82 2.00
CA PHE A 232 -7.94 -16.43 2.45
C PHE A 232 -8.13 -16.30 3.95
N VAL A 233 -7.59 -15.21 4.51
CA VAL A 233 -7.67 -14.82 5.91
C VAL A 233 -8.01 -13.33 6.02
N ASP A 234 -8.57 -12.95 7.17
CA ASP A 234 -9.05 -11.61 7.55
C ASP A 234 -8.23 -11.04 8.72
N GLN A 235 -6.99 -11.49 8.88
CA GLN A 235 -6.20 -11.22 10.06
C GLN A 235 -5.43 -9.91 9.94
N SER A 236 -6.09 -8.76 10.15
CA SER A 236 -5.39 -7.54 10.57
C SER A 236 -5.30 -7.54 12.10
N GLN A 237 -4.22 -6.98 12.67
CA GLN A 237 -4.12 -6.87 14.13
C GLN A 237 -3.21 -5.72 14.53
N VAL A 238 -3.56 -4.49 14.17
CA VAL A 238 -2.70 -3.33 14.43
C VAL A 238 -2.46 -3.15 15.94
N VAL A 239 -1.19 -3.06 16.33
CA VAL A 239 -0.75 -3.03 17.71
C VAL A 239 0.34 -2.00 17.97
N ILE A 240 0.42 -1.53 19.20
CA ILE A 240 1.60 -0.85 19.75
C ILE A 240 2.67 -1.92 19.99
N ASN A 241 3.68 -1.95 19.12
CA ASN A 241 4.73 -2.97 19.15
C ASN A 241 5.86 -2.58 20.09
N GLU A 242 6.36 -1.35 19.96
CA GLU A 242 7.53 -0.91 20.69
C GLU A 242 7.41 0.56 21.08
N ILE A 243 7.88 0.90 22.28
CA ILE A 243 7.87 2.26 22.82
C ILE A 243 9.27 2.56 23.32
N ALA A 244 9.94 3.52 22.72
CA ALA A 244 11.24 3.94 23.17
C ALA A 244 11.13 5.18 24.06
N LEU A 245 11.70 5.05 25.26
CA LEU A 245 11.56 6.02 26.35
C LEU A 245 12.92 6.65 26.66
N ASP A 246 12.93 7.91 27.08
CA ASP A 246 14.14 8.63 27.53
C ASP A 246 15.32 8.48 26.55
N ILE A 247 15.04 8.59 25.24
CA ILE A 247 16.09 8.55 24.23
C ILE A 247 16.85 9.87 24.26
N MET A 248 18.10 9.79 24.71
CA MET A 248 19.06 10.88 24.69
C MET A 248 19.54 11.13 23.27
N VAL A 249 18.97 12.12 22.57
CA VAL A 249 19.42 12.49 21.22
C VAL A 249 20.16 13.83 21.18
N ASP A 250 21.28 13.85 20.45
CA ASP A 250 21.92 15.07 19.94
C ASP A 250 21.22 15.60 18.65
N ASP A 251 20.41 14.77 18.01
CA ASP A 251 19.73 15.00 16.72
C ASP A 251 18.20 15.25 16.80
N GLN A 252 17.63 15.33 18.00
CA GLN A 252 16.22 15.67 18.26
C GLN A 252 15.16 14.70 17.69
N ARG A 253 15.54 13.47 17.27
CA ARG A 253 14.57 12.42 16.90
C ARG A 253 13.77 11.86 18.09
N GLY A 254 14.38 11.89 19.29
CA GLY A 254 13.73 11.69 20.58
C GLY A 254 13.05 10.34 20.74
N GLU A 255 12.03 10.32 21.59
CA GLU A 255 11.17 9.17 21.82
C GLU A 255 10.32 8.84 20.61
N TRP A 256 10.02 7.56 20.46
CA TRP A 256 9.23 7.06 19.33
C TRP A 256 8.36 5.89 19.74
N ILE A 257 7.33 5.67 18.93
CA ILE A 257 6.34 4.60 19.09
C ILE A 257 6.28 3.85 17.76
N GLU A 258 6.52 2.55 17.80
CA GLU A 258 6.29 1.68 16.64
C GLU A 258 4.90 1.05 16.72
N ILE A 259 4.13 1.25 15.65
CA ILE A 259 2.87 0.56 15.41
C ILE A 259 3.12 -0.53 14.37
N LEU A 260 2.71 -1.76 14.67
CA LEU A 260 2.89 -2.94 13.82
C LEU A 260 1.54 -3.51 13.43
N ASN A 261 1.40 -3.95 12.20
CA ASN A 261 0.36 -4.90 11.83
C ASN A 261 1.02 -6.30 11.68
N PRO A 262 0.98 -7.17 12.71
CA PRO A 262 1.54 -8.51 12.66
C PRO A 262 0.64 -9.48 11.87
N GLY A 263 -0.58 -9.03 11.57
CA GLY A 263 -1.53 -9.71 10.72
C GLY A 263 -1.07 -9.77 9.26
N ALA A 264 -1.74 -10.62 8.47
CA ALA A 264 -1.45 -10.75 7.05
C ALA A 264 -2.17 -9.71 6.19
N ALA A 265 -3.33 -9.22 6.66
CA ALA A 265 -4.20 -8.31 5.92
C ALA A 265 -3.79 -6.86 6.15
N THR A 266 -3.95 -6.01 5.13
CA THR A 266 -3.83 -4.56 5.26
C THR A 266 -4.94 -4.01 6.15
N GLN A 267 -4.60 -3.05 7.00
CA GLN A 267 -5.57 -2.27 7.76
C GLN A 267 -5.52 -0.81 7.30
N GLN A 268 -6.69 -0.23 7.03
CA GLN A 268 -6.82 1.22 6.93
C GLN A 268 -6.73 1.82 8.34
N ILE A 269 -5.71 2.64 8.57
CA ILE A 269 -5.47 3.30 9.86
C ILE A 269 -5.60 4.83 9.78
N GLY A 270 -6.11 5.34 8.66
CA GLY A 270 -6.36 6.78 8.52
C GLY A 270 -7.27 7.29 9.65
N GLU A 271 -6.94 8.45 10.19
CA GLU A 271 -7.63 9.08 11.33
C GLU A 271 -7.52 8.34 12.68
N TRP A 272 -6.84 7.19 12.74
CA TRP A 272 -6.55 6.54 14.03
C TRP A 272 -5.68 7.44 14.90
N GLU A 273 -5.87 7.37 16.22
CA GLU A 273 -5.14 8.18 17.18
C GLU A 273 -4.26 7.36 18.11
N ILE A 274 -3.04 7.87 18.34
CA ILE A 274 -2.22 7.51 19.49
C ILE A 274 -2.44 8.57 20.55
N ALA A 275 -2.89 8.16 21.74
CA ALA A 275 -3.18 9.06 22.85
C ALA A 275 -2.46 8.65 24.14
N SER A 276 -2.10 9.65 24.96
CA SER A 276 -1.52 9.47 26.30
C SER A 276 -2.09 10.51 27.26
N ASN A 277 -2.35 10.14 28.52
CA ASN A 277 -2.78 11.08 29.56
C ASN A 277 -3.94 12.04 29.16
N ASN A 278 -4.91 11.55 28.37
CA ASN A 278 -6.05 12.31 27.83
C ASN A 278 -5.65 13.40 26.80
N SER A 279 -4.55 13.21 26.08
CA SER A 279 -4.15 14.05 24.96
C SER A 279 -3.79 13.16 23.76
N THR A 280 -4.29 13.52 22.59
CA THR A 280 -3.84 12.96 21.32
C THR A 280 -2.40 13.36 21.08
N LEU A 281 -1.53 12.38 20.89
CA LEU A 281 -0.13 12.56 20.52
C LEU A 281 0.04 12.61 19.00
N TYR A 282 -0.64 11.71 18.29
CA TYR A 282 -0.58 11.61 16.85
C TYR A 282 -1.91 11.15 16.27
N THR A 283 -2.24 11.69 15.09
CA THR A 283 -3.36 11.25 14.27
C THR A 283 -2.80 10.82 12.92
N PHE A 284 -3.05 9.59 12.52
CA PHE A 284 -2.66 9.11 11.20
C PHE A 284 -3.41 9.89 10.11
N PRO A 285 -2.74 10.27 9.01
CA PRO A 285 -3.36 11.05 7.96
C PRO A 285 -4.50 10.27 7.28
N GLU A 286 -5.46 11.01 6.74
CA GLU A 286 -6.59 10.45 5.99
C GLU A 286 -6.10 9.48 4.90
N GLY A 287 -6.75 8.32 4.82
CA GLY A 287 -6.45 7.29 3.84
C GLY A 287 -5.18 6.48 4.10
N ALA A 288 -4.49 6.63 5.23
CA ALA A 288 -3.31 5.83 5.59
C ALA A 288 -3.63 4.32 5.66
N LEU A 289 -2.74 3.50 5.11
CA LEU A 289 -2.85 2.04 5.02
C LEU A 289 -1.61 1.39 5.63
N LEU A 290 -1.80 0.46 6.57
CA LEU A 290 -0.72 -0.34 7.15
C LEU A 290 -0.80 -1.78 6.66
N LEU A 291 0.13 -2.14 5.77
CA LEU A 291 0.21 -3.46 5.17
C LEU A 291 0.45 -4.55 6.22
N GLY A 292 -0.04 -5.76 5.94
CA GLY A 292 0.22 -6.92 6.78
C GLY A 292 1.71 -7.24 6.91
N GLY A 293 2.15 -7.54 8.13
CA GLY A 293 3.55 -7.79 8.51
C GLY A 293 4.43 -6.53 8.54
N LYS A 294 3.87 -5.33 8.37
CA LYS A 294 4.62 -4.07 8.30
C LYS A 294 4.40 -3.19 9.51
N SER A 295 5.38 -2.34 9.80
CA SER A 295 5.33 -1.34 10.86
C SER A 295 5.47 0.08 10.34
N VAL A 296 5.08 1.03 11.19
CA VAL A 296 5.31 2.47 11.05
C VAL A 296 5.85 3.00 12.37
N VAL A 297 6.90 3.81 12.29
CA VAL A 297 7.53 4.44 13.47
C VAL A 297 7.08 5.89 13.57
N VAL A 298 6.47 6.26 14.69
CA VAL A 298 6.02 7.61 15.01
C VAL A 298 7.02 8.26 15.96
N HIS A 299 7.82 9.19 15.46
CA HIS A 299 8.71 10.02 16.27
C HIS A 299 7.92 11.16 16.93
N LEU A 300 8.10 11.34 18.23
CA LEU A 300 7.34 12.34 19.00
C LEU A 300 7.89 13.76 18.84
N GLY A 301 9.21 13.89 18.74
CA GLY A 301 9.92 15.16 18.60
C GLY A 301 9.93 15.76 17.19
N ALA A 302 9.99 17.09 17.10
CA ALA A 302 10.17 17.81 15.84
C ALA A 302 11.64 18.16 15.57
N SER A 303 12.17 17.76 14.40
CA SER A 303 13.20 18.57 13.74
C SER A 303 13.20 18.49 12.20
N TYR A 304 12.52 17.50 11.60
CA TYR A 304 12.31 17.45 10.15
C TYR A 304 10.82 17.40 9.82
N ASN A 305 10.35 18.44 9.13
CA ASN A 305 9.03 18.46 8.54
C ASN A 305 9.07 17.63 7.27
N ILE A 306 8.79 16.33 7.37
CA ILE A 306 8.53 15.48 6.21
C ILE A 306 7.04 15.22 6.02
N ASP A 307 6.19 16.25 6.21
CA ASP A 307 4.89 16.27 5.51
C ASP A 307 5.05 15.85 4.03
N GLU A 308 6.25 15.93 3.46
CA GLU A 308 6.65 15.40 2.15
C GLU A 308 6.27 13.92 1.88
N TYR A 309 6.18 13.00 2.85
CA TYR A 309 5.73 11.63 2.54
C TYR A 309 4.26 11.62 2.07
N PHE A 310 3.35 12.27 2.79
CA PHE A 310 1.93 12.29 2.40
C PHE A 310 1.57 13.47 1.47
N THR A 311 2.34 14.55 1.44
CA THR A 311 2.07 15.75 0.62
C THR A 311 2.90 15.83 -0.67
N GLY A 312 3.89 14.95 -0.84
CA GLY A 312 4.81 14.88 -1.99
C GLY A 312 4.38 13.93 -3.11
N GLY A 313 3.21 13.28 -2.98
CA GLY A 313 2.75 12.28 -3.95
C GLY A 313 3.31 10.88 -3.73
N HIS A 314 3.81 10.55 -2.53
CA HIS A 314 4.01 9.15 -2.16
C HIS A 314 2.65 8.51 -1.82
N SER A 315 2.59 7.20 -2.00
CA SER A 315 1.38 6.42 -1.80
C SER A 315 0.99 6.40 -0.32
N ASN A 316 -0.31 6.33 0.03
CA ASN A 316 -0.79 6.21 1.41
C ASN A 316 -0.42 4.88 2.12
N TRP A 317 0.49 4.10 1.54
CA TRP A 317 0.86 2.76 1.95
C TRP A 317 2.12 2.80 2.81
N LEU A 318 2.01 2.22 4.00
CA LEU A 318 3.09 2.04 4.96
C LEU A 318 3.63 0.61 4.81
N ASP A 319 4.86 0.46 4.32
CA ASP A 319 5.40 -0.80 3.81
C ASP A 319 6.61 -1.35 4.61
N GLY A 320 6.89 -0.79 5.77
CA GLY A 320 7.82 -1.35 6.77
C GLY A 320 9.10 -0.57 7.02
N ASP A 321 9.33 0.56 6.33
CA ASP A 321 10.41 1.51 6.64
C ASP A 321 9.88 2.95 6.81
N THR A 322 8.57 3.11 7.01
CA THR A 322 7.96 4.43 7.10
C THR A 322 8.14 5.03 8.49
N GLU A 323 8.88 6.13 8.55
CA GLU A 323 8.99 7.01 9.72
C GLU A 323 8.05 8.22 9.55
N VAL A 324 7.21 8.52 10.54
CA VAL A 324 6.35 9.70 10.60
C VAL A 324 6.64 10.50 11.88
N PHE A 325 6.22 11.76 11.93
CA PHE A 325 6.57 12.69 13.00
C PHE A 325 5.33 13.37 13.59
N ALA A 326 5.14 13.28 14.90
CA ALA A 326 4.02 13.91 15.61
C ALA A 326 4.16 15.42 15.81
N GLN A 327 5.37 15.95 15.57
CA GLN A 327 5.69 17.38 15.68
C GLN A 327 5.38 17.98 17.07
N LEU A 328 5.54 17.21 18.15
CA LEU A 328 5.27 17.72 19.49
C LEU A 328 6.33 18.76 19.90
N PRO A 329 5.96 19.76 20.73
CA PRO A 329 6.89 20.82 21.16
C PRO A 329 8.10 20.32 21.97
N SER A 330 8.01 19.11 22.52
CA SER A 330 9.09 18.40 23.23
C SER A 330 9.27 17.03 22.58
N ALA A 331 10.52 16.62 22.37
CA ALA A 331 10.90 15.28 21.93
C ALA A 331 11.06 14.28 23.10
N ASP A 332 10.98 14.81 24.32
CA ASP A 332 11.01 14.12 25.61
C ASP A 332 9.60 14.28 26.20
N VAL A 333 8.74 13.30 25.90
CA VAL A 333 7.31 13.26 26.21
C VAL A 333 7.05 12.34 27.40
N PHE A 334 7.79 11.25 27.53
CA PHE A 334 7.66 10.25 28.58
C PHE A 334 8.88 10.24 29.52
N ASP A 335 8.66 10.66 30.76
CA ASP A 335 9.70 10.56 31.78
C ASP A 335 9.86 9.09 32.25
N THR A 336 11.09 8.66 32.54
CA THR A 336 11.42 7.35 33.13
C THR A 336 12.01 7.46 34.54
N GLY A 337 12.03 8.65 35.14
CA GLY A 337 12.59 8.92 36.46
C GLY A 337 11.94 8.14 37.62
N GLU A 338 12.48 8.30 38.84
CA GLU A 338 11.94 7.59 40.03
C GLU A 338 10.44 7.89 40.24
N ASN A 339 9.61 6.85 40.21
CA ASN A 339 8.13 6.89 40.25
C ASN A 339 7.44 7.39 38.97
N ALA A 340 8.15 7.37 37.84
CA ALA A 340 7.53 7.64 36.55
C ALA A 340 6.59 6.50 36.13
N SER A 341 5.56 6.90 35.40
CA SER A 341 4.54 6.02 34.84
C SER A 341 3.99 6.68 33.59
N GLY A 342 3.57 5.88 32.63
CA GLY A 342 2.89 6.39 31.46
C GLY A 342 1.96 5.33 30.88
N ASP A 343 1.18 5.78 29.92
CA ASP A 343 0.31 4.93 29.16
C ASP A 343 0.14 5.43 27.72
N LEU A 344 -0.18 4.48 26.85
CA LEU A 344 -0.54 4.72 25.46
C LEU A 344 -1.78 3.92 25.10
N GLY A 345 -2.77 4.60 24.56
CA GLY A 345 -3.90 3.99 23.88
C GLY A 345 -3.78 4.23 22.37
N LEU A 346 -4.03 3.18 21.60
CA LEU A 346 -4.23 3.25 20.16
C LEU A 346 -5.73 3.12 19.89
N TYR A 347 -6.30 4.03 19.12
CA TYR A 347 -7.74 4.12 18.85
C TYR A 347 -8.04 4.05 17.36
N ASP A 348 -9.15 3.40 16.98
CA ASP A 348 -9.65 3.29 15.61
C ASP A 348 -10.32 4.57 15.06
N GLY A 349 -9.89 5.72 15.59
CA GLY A 349 -10.45 7.03 15.35
C GLY A 349 -10.05 7.97 16.48
N SER A 350 -10.84 9.02 16.73
CA SER A 350 -10.54 9.97 17.82
C SER A 350 -10.56 9.29 19.19
N SER A 351 -9.59 9.56 20.06
CA SER A 351 -9.54 9.02 21.43
C SER A 351 -10.72 9.45 22.33
N GLU A 352 -11.53 10.42 21.91
CA GLU A 352 -12.76 10.83 22.61
C GLU A 352 -13.99 9.98 22.25
N ASN A 353 -14.04 9.40 21.05
CA ASN A 353 -15.25 8.74 20.51
C ASN A 353 -15.00 7.40 19.81
N GLY A 354 -13.75 7.08 19.49
CA GLY A 354 -13.32 5.83 18.87
C GLY A 354 -13.18 4.72 19.90
N SER A 355 -13.04 3.49 19.41
CA SER A 355 -12.77 2.32 20.22
C SER A 355 -11.27 2.17 20.40
N ILE A 356 -10.86 1.79 21.61
CA ILE A 356 -9.47 1.45 21.85
C ILE A 356 -9.16 0.10 21.20
N VAL A 357 -8.14 0.10 20.34
CA VAL A 357 -7.64 -1.07 19.61
C VAL A 357 -6.56 -1.77 20.43
N ASP A 358 -5.68 -0.99 21.03
CA ASP A 358 -4.56 -1.50 21.80
C ASP A 358 -4.15 -0.55 22.92
N TYR A 359 -3.49 -1.09 23.94
CA TYR A 359 -3.10 -0.34 25.11
C TYR A 359 -1.81 -0.87 25.72
N VAL A 360 -0.96 0.04 26.20
CA VAL A 360 0.21 -0.29 27.01
C VAL A 360 0.32 0.71 28.16
N SER A 361 0.47 0.21 29.39
CA SER A 361 0.82 1.00 30.56
C SER A 361 2.15 0.53 31.15
N TRP A 362 2.92 1.46 31.72
CA TRP A 362 4.21 1.15 32.33
C TRP A 362 4.47 1.94 33.61
N GLY A 363 5.37 1.41 34.44
CA GLY A 363 5.73 2.00 35.72
C GLY A 363 4.65 1.77 36.79
N LEU A 364 4.24 2.84 37.48
CA LEU A 364 3.19 2.76 38.49
C LEU A 364 1.79 2.71 37.86
N PRO A 365 0.83 1.95 38.45
CA PRO A 365 -0.55 1.98 37.99
C PRO A 365 -1.13 3.40 38.00
N SER A 366 -1.68 3.82 36.87
CA SER A 366 -2.38 5.08 36.67
C SER A 366 -3.82 4.81 36.23
N VAL A 367 -4.73 5.73 36.57
CA VAL A 367 -6.13 5.68 36.12
C VAL A 367 -6.37 6.87 35.20
N THR A 368 -6.31 6.61 33.90
CA THR A 368 -6.54 7.53 32.79
C THR A 368 -7.80 7.13 32.02
N ASN A 369 -8.27 7.95 31.08
CA ASN A 369 -9.35 7.53 30.18
C ASN A 369 -8.94 6.28 29.38
N ASN A 370 -7.74 6.30 28.80
CA ASN A 370 -7.17 5.17 28.06
C ASN A 370 -7.16 3.87 28.86
N SER A 371 -6.75 3.92 30.14
CA SER A 371 -6.78 2.74 31.02
C SER A 371 -8.19 2.22 31.26
N ASN A 372 -9.18 3.12 31.41
CA ASN A 372 -10.56 2.72 31.62
C ASN A 372 -11.15 2.12 30.35
N ASP A 373 -10.86 2.72 29.20
CA ASP A 373 -11.30 2.22 27.89
C ASP A 373 -10.73 0.81 27.65
N ALA A 374 -9.43 0.61 27.91
CA ALA A 374 -8.75 -0.67 27.75
C ALA A 374 -9.34 -1.77 28.65
N VAL A 375 -9.62 -1.45 29.92
CA VAL A 375 -10.24 -2.37 30.87
C VAL A 375 -11.69 -2.67 30.49
N ASN A 376 -12.45 -1.67 30.04
CA ASN A 376 -13.85 -1.84 29.61
C ASN A 376 -13.95 -2.67 28.32
N ALA A 377 -13.00 -2.49 27.39
CA ALA A 377 -12.86 -3.30 26.19
C ALA A 377 -12.35 -4.72 26.48
N GLY A 378 -11.82 -4.97 27.68
CA GLY A 378 -11.30 -6.27 28.09
C GLY A 378 -9.94 -6.61 27.48
N ILE A 379 -9.24 -5.63 26.91
CA ILE A 379 -7.91 -5.80 26.29
C ILE A 379 -6.77 -5.60 27.28
N TRP A 380 -7.05 -5.06 28.47
CA TRP A 380 -6.05 -4.88 29.53
C TRP A 380 -6.59 -5.23 30.92
N THR A 381 -5.70 -5.72 31.79
CA THR A 381 -6.06 -6.04 33.18
C THR A 381 -5.92 -4.80 34.06
N GLU A 382 -6.92 -4.53 34.90
CA GLU A 382 -6.91 -3.37 35.79
C GLU A 382 -5.67 -3.34 36.69
N ASN A 383 -4.95 -2.21 36.69
CA ASN A 383 -3.69 -1.98 37.41
C ASN A 383 -2.50 -2.83 36.96
N ASP A 384 -2.61 -3.60 35.87
CA ASP A 384 -1.45 -4.26 35.27
C ASP A 384 -0.58 -3.23 34.55
N THR A 385 0.74 -3.40 34.64
CA THR A 385 1.74 -2.45 34.10
C THR A 385 3.02 -3.18 33.72
N VAL A 386 3.69 -2.71 32.68
CA VAL A 386 5.04 -3.13 32.35
C VAL A 386 6.03 -2.50 33.34
N SER A 387 6.86 -3.32 33.97
CA SER A 387 7.92 -2.84 34.88
C SER A 387 9.06 -2.20 34.08
N ILE A 388 9.43 -0.98 34.46
CA ILE A 388 10.55 -0.22 33.89
C ILE A 388 11.78 -0.19 34.80
N ASP A 389 11.78 -0.95 35.91
CA ASP A 389 12.85 -0.90 36.93
C ASP A 389 14.25 -1.29 36.41
N ASN A 390 14.32 -1.96 35.26
CA ASN A 390 15.57 -2.34 34.60
C ASN A 390 15.74 -1.74 33.20
N LEU A 391 14.91 -0.76 32.83
CA LEU A 391 15.04 -0.04 31.58
C LEU A 391 16.24 0.90 31.70
N ALA A 392 17.27 0.72 30.88
CA ALA A 392 18.39 1.67 30.81
C ALA A 392 18.04 2.84 29.87
N ASP A 393 18.80 3.94 29.95
CA ASP A 393 18.70 5.02 28.96
C ASP A 393 18.84 4.45 27.53
N ASN A 394 17.95 4.85 26.62
CA ASN A 394 17.80 4.34 25.25
C ASN A 394 17.33 2.88 25.10
N ASP A 395 16.84 2.24 26.15
CA ASP A 395 16.09 0.98 26.01
C ASP A 395 14.61 1.27 25.67
N SER A 396 13.94 0.25 25.14
CA SER A 396 12.53 0.30 24.74
C SER A 396 11.70 -0.75 25.46
N ILE A 397 10.40 -0.49 25.55
CA ILE A 397 9.40 -1.47 25.92
C ILE A 397 8.93 -2.14 24.63
N GLY A 398 9.30 -3.41 24.44
CA GLY A 398 8.86 -4.22 23.31
C GLY A 398 7.79 -5.24 23.68
N ARG A 399 6.81 -5.41 22.79
CA ARG A 399 5.87 -6.53 22.80
C ARG A 399 6.61 -7.85 22.50
N LYS A 400 6.15 -8.95 23.09
CA LYS A 400 6.80 -10.27 23.01
C LYS A 400 6.16 -11.21 22.01
#